data_AF-A3TT08-F1
#
_entry.id   AF-A3TT08-F1
#
_cell.length_a   1.000
_cell.length_b   1.000
_cell.length_c   1.000
_cell.angle_alpha   90.00
_cell.angle_beta   90.00
_cell.angle_gamma   90.00
#
_symmetry.space_group_name_H-M   'P 1'
#
loop_
_entity.id
_entity.type
_entity.pdbx_description
1 polymer ?
#
loop_
_entity_poly.entity_id
_entity_poly.type
_entity_poly.pdbx_seq_one_letter_code
_entity_poly.pdbx_strand_id
1 'polypeptide(L)'
;MTNGRGLSPPFFVEGIMTITRIHSGGPYETKVGYCRAVVAGGFVHVAGTVGEGETVEDQCRAALETVRSALDRAGTSLANAVRVTYYLPDRAEFEPCWPILAAAFGDDPPAATMIECGLIDPKYRIEIEVTALAG
;
A
#
# COMPACT_ATOMS: atom_id res chain seq x y z
N MET A 1 42.30 20.68 -33.26
CA MET A 1 41.44 19.50 -33.51
C MET A 1 40.57 19.32 -32.28
N THR A 2 39.27 19.59 -32.43
CA THR A 2 38.20 19.39 -31.44
C THR A 2 37.84 17.88 -31.39
N ASN A 3 37.29 17.25 -30.35
CA ASN A 3 36.12 17.61 -29.55
C ASN A 3 36.14 16.83 -28.22
N GLY A 4 35.82 17.52 -27.13
CA GLY A 4 35.47 16.91 -25.84
C GLY A 4 34.08 16.26 -25.91
N ARG A 5 33.97 15.03 -25.40
CA ARG A 5 32.68 14.41 -25.09
C ARG A 5 32.35 14.74 -23.64
N GLY A 6 31.51 15.76 -23.48
CA GLY A 6 30.84 16.04 -22.21
C GLY A 6 29.93 14.87 -21.86
N LEU A 7 30.25 14.19 -20.77
CA LEU A 7 29.28 13.35 -20.07
C LEU A 7 28.30 14.33 -19.41
N SER A 8 27.08 14.39 -19.93
CA SER A 8 25.98 15.07 -19.24
C SER A 8 25.79 14.38 -17.88
N PRO A 9 25.69 15.13 -16.76
CA PRO A 9 25.39 14.52 -15.47
C PRO A 9 24.02 13.83 -15.53
N PRO A 10 23.78 12.78 -14.71
CA PRO A 10 22.44 12.24 -14.56
C PRO A 10 21.51 13.39 -14.13
N PHE A 11 20.38 13.49 -14.81
CA PHE A 11 19.31 14.43 -14.55
C PHE A 11 18.74 14.15 -13.14
N PHE A 12 19.41 14.62 -12.10
CA PHE A 12 18.80 14.78 -10.79
C PHE A 12 17.99 16.06 -10.87
N VAL A 13 16.68 15.91 -11.03
CA VAL A 13 15.76 17.00 -10.72
C VAL A 13 15.87 17.20 -9.21
N GLU A 14 16.60 18.22 -8.76
CA GLU A 14 16.52 18.75 -7.40
C GLU A 14 15.12 19.38 -7.20
N GLY A 15 14.10 18.54 -7.19
CA GLY A 15 12.80 18.87 -6.63
C GLY A 15 12.92 18.76 -5.12
N ILE A 16 12.40 19.75 -4.39
CA ILE A 16 12.24 19.67 -2.94
C ILE A 16 11.54 18.34 -2.63
N MET A 17 12.26 17.42 -1.98
CA MET A 17 11.75 16.11 -1.55
C MET A 17 10.67 16.33 -0.49
N THR A 18 9.46 16.61 -0.97
CA THR A 18 8.32 16.96 -0.13
C THR A 18 7.69 15.67 0.38
N ILE A 19 7.45 15.61 1.68
CA ILE A 19 6.73 14.51 2.33
C ILE A 19 5.30 14.99 2.61
N THR A 20 4.32 14.34 1.98
CA THR A 20 2.89 14.62 2.22
C THR A 20 2.28 13.48 3.03
N ARG A 21 1.55 13.82 4.10
CA ARG A 21 0.87 12.85 4.97
C ARG A 21 -0.63 12.90 4.75
N ILE A 22 -1.22 11.73 4.53
CA ILE A 22 -2.65 11.55 4.33
C ILE A 22 -3.21 10.90 5.59
N HIS A 23 -4.10 11.62 6.27
CA HIS A 23 -4.76 11.17 7.50
C HIS A 23 -6.17 10.66 7.20
N SER A 24 -6.56 9.51 7.72
CA SER A 24 -7.95 9.05 7.67
C SER A 24 -8.83 9.63 8.78
N GLY A 25 -8.21 10.22 9.82
CA GLY A 25 -8.93 10.66 11.02
C GLY A 25 -9.30 9.50 11.95
N GLY A 26 -8.79 8.30 11.69
CA GLY A 26 -9.00 7.14 12.52
C GLY A 26 -8.46 7.35 13.95
N PRO A 27 -9.13 6.82 14.98
CA PRO A 27 -8.79 7.10 16.38
C PRO A 27 -7.40 6.60 16.79
N TYR A 28 -6.84 5.64 16.05
CA TYR A 28 -5.51 5.08 16.31
C TYR A 28 -4.38 5.93 15.73
N GLU A 29 -4.61 6.76 14.71
CA GLU A 29 -3.56 7.58 14.08
C GLU A 29 -2.88 8.49 15.10
N THR A 30 -3.68 9.20 15.90
CA THR A 30 -3.17 10.08 16.97
C THR A 30 -2.65 9.31 18.17
N LYS A 31 -3.23 8.15 18.51
CA LYS A 31 -2.83 7.36 19.69
C LYS A 31 -1.50 6.61 19.48
N VAL A 32 -1.26 6.11 18.28
CA VAL A 32 -0.10 5.29 17.93
C VAL A 32 0.98 6.10 17.21
N GLY A 33 0.59 7.14 16.45
CA GLY A 33 1.53 8.00 15.73
C GLY A 33 1.81 7.55 14.30
N TYR A 34 0.77 7.24 13.52
CA TYR A 34 0.87 6.91 12.10
C TYR A 34 -0.17 7.67 11.27
N CYS A 35 0.00 7.67 9.95
CA CYS A 35 -0.94 8.25 8.98
C CYS A 35 -1.46 7.14 8.08
N ARG A 36 -2.65 7.32 7.47
CA ARG A 36 -3.20 6.35 6.52
C ARG A 36 -2.26 6.10 5.34
N ALA A 37 -1.65 7.15 4.80
CA ALA A 37 -0.62 7.04 3.77
C ALA A 37 0.40 8.18 3.82
N VAL A 38 1.57 7.95 3.25
CA VAL A 38 2.63 8.96 3.07
C VAL A 38 3.08 8.96 1.62
N VAL A 39 3.08 10.13 0.99
CA VAL A 39 3.69 10.36 -0.32
C VAL A 39 5.11 10.87 -0.11
N ALA A 40 6.11 10.10 -0.55
CA ALA A 40 7.52 10.45 -0.42
C ALA A 40 8.36 9.71 -1.47
N GLY A 41 9.37 10.39 -2.03
CA GLY A 41 10.36 9.75 -2.90
C GLY A 41 9.79 9.10 -4.17
N GLY A 42 8.68 9.62 -4.71
CA GLY A 42 8.01 9.06 -5.90
C GLY A 42 7.07 7.89 -5.59
N PHE A 43 6.83 7.57 -4.32
CA PHE A 43 5.94 6.50 -3.91
C PHE A 43 4.83 6.99 -2.97
N VAL A 44 3.76 6.22 -2.92
CA VAL A 44 2.70 6.29 -1.91
C VAL A 44 2.81 5.04 -1.06
N HIS A 45 3.12 5.23 0.23
CA HIS A 45 3.19 4.17 1.23
C HIS A 45 1.88 4.17 2.02
N VAL A 46 1.04 3.16 1.83
CA VAL A 46 -0.21 2.97 2.57
C VAL A 46 0.09 2.11 3.80
N ALA A 47 -0.37 2.56 4.97
CA ALA A 47 -0.20 1.81 6.20
C ALA A 47 -0.93 0.46 6.15
N GLY A 48 -0.45 -0.49 6.98
CA GLY A 48 -1.14 -1.75 7.24
C GLY A 48 -2.61 -1.50 7.57
N THR A 49 -3.48 -2.17 6.83
CA THR A 49 -4.91 -1.90 6.81
C THR A 49 -5.69 -3.20 7.03
N VAL A 50 -6.41 -3.24 8.16
CA VAL A 50 -7.43 -4.25 8.46
C VAL A 50 -8.81 -3.75 8.02
N GLY A 51 -9.75 -4.68 7.85
CA GLY A 51 -11.14 -4.41 7.51
C GLY A 51 -12.10 -4.98 8.56
N GLU A 52 -13.31 -4.42 8.65
CA GLU A 52 -14.40 -5.02 9.43
C GLU A 52 -15.13 -6.08 8.59
N GLY A 53 -15.69 -7.10 9.24
CA GLY A 53 -16.37 -8.21 8.58
C GLY A 53 -16.38 -9.49 9.42
N GLU A 54 -17.28 -10.42 9.09
CA GLU A 54 -17.40 -11.70 9.80
C GLU A 54 -16.41 -12.74 9.26
N THR A 55 -16.18 -12.71 7.94
CA THR A 55 -15.30 -13.62 7.21
C THR A 55 -13.98 -12.95 6.81
N VAL A 56 -12.96 -13.73 6.47
CA VAL A 56 -11.69 -13.18 5.95
C VAL A 56 -11.91 -12.47 4.61
N GLU A 57 -12.87 -12.92 3.80
CA GLU A 57 -13.26 -12.32 2.53
C GLU A 57 -13.87 -10.93 2.73
N ASP A 58 -14.76 -10.76 3.71
CA ASP A 58 -15.35 -9.46 4.05
C ASP A 58 -14.27 -8.48 4.49
N GLN A 59 -13.40 -8.92 5.40
CA GLN A 59 -12.29 -8.11 5.90
C GLN A 59 -11.29 -7.76 4.80
N CYS A 60 -11.01 -8.69 3.88
CA CYS A 60 -10.16 -8.45 2.71
C CYS A 60 -10.73 -7.35 1.81
N ARG A 61 -12.04 -7.40 1.48
CA ARG A 61 -12.70 -6.36 0.68
C ARG A 61 -12.67 -5.01 1.38
N ALA A 62 -13.00 -4.98 2.68
CA ALA A 62 -13.03 -3.74 3.45
C ALA A 62 -11.63 -3.11 3.61
N ALA A 63 -10.60 -3.95 3.78
CA ALA A 63 -9.21 -3.51 3.81
C ALA A 63 -8.79 -2.91 2.45
N LEU A 64 -9.05 -3.62 1.34
CA LEU A 64 -8.76 -3.14 -0.01
C LEU A 64 -9.49 -1.83 -0.35
N GLU A 65 -10.75 -1.67 0.08
CA GLU A 65 -11.49 -0.42 -0.12
C GLU A 65 -10.82 0.76 0.60
N THR A 66 -10.34 0.52 1.82
CA THR A 66 -9.62 1.53 2.59
C THR A 66 -8.27 1.87 1.95
N VAL A 67 -7.55 0.86 1.43
CA VAL A 67 -6.31 1.07 0.67
C VAL A 67 -6.58 1.86 -0.60
N ARG A 68 -7.61 1.50 -1.37
CA ARG A 68 -8.02 2.21 -2.60
C ARG A 68 -8.32 3.68 -2.29
N SER A 69 -9.12 3.96 -1.27
CA SER A 69 -9.43 5.32 -0.84
C SER A 69 -8.17 6.11 -0.46
N ALA A 70 -7.19 5.47 0.18
CA ALA A 70 -5.93 6.12 0.52
C ALA A 70 -5.10 6.48 -0.72
N LEU A 71 -5.03 5.58 -1.70
CA LEU A 71 -4.34 5.79 -2.98
C LEU A 71 -5.03 6.88 -3.82
N ASP A 72 -6.36 6.86 -3.89
CA ASP A 72 -7.15 7.87 -4.62
C ASP A 72 -6.89 9.28 -4.06
N ARG A 73 -6.85 9.40 -2.72
CA ARG A 73 -6.51 10.67 -2.03
C ARG A 73 -5.06 11.11 -2.26
N ALA A 74 -4.18 10.19 -2.63
CA ALA A 74 -2.80 10.47 -3.03
C ALA A 74 -2.66 10.78 -4.53
N GLY A 75 -3.76 10.72 -5.30
CA GLY A 75 -3.74 10.94 -6.75
C GLY A 75 -3.23 9.75 -7.56
N THR A 76 -3.23 8.54 -7.00
CA THR A 76 -2.83 7.30 -7.68
C THR A 76 -3.89 6.21 -7.50
N SER A 77 -3.63 4.97 -7.90
CA SER A 77 -4.59 3.87 -7.80
C SER A 77 -3.90 2.53 -7.54
N LEU A 78 -4.69 1.48 -7.30
CA LEU A 78 -4.20 0.10 -7.15
C LEU A 78 -3.46 -0.41 -8.40
N ALA A 79 -3.75 0.12 -9.59
CA ALA A 79 -3.04 -0.26 -10.82
C ALA A 79 -1.56 0.20 -10.80
N ASN A 80 -1.22 1.17 -9.96
CA ASN A 80 0.15 1.63 -9.74
C ASN A 80 0.81 0.95 -8.53
N ALA A 81 0.17 -0.06 -7.92
CA ALA A 81 0.76 -0.81 -6.83
C ALA A 81 1.99 -1.57 -7.33
N VAL A 82 3.12 -1.38 -6.65
CA VAL A 82 4.39 -2.06 -6.96
C VAL A 82 4.73 -3.14 -5.94
N ARG A 83 4.18 -3.05 -4.73
CA ARG A 83 4.37 -4.00 -3.65
C ARG A 83 3.10 -4.12 -2.81
N VAL A 84 2.78 -5.35 -2.44
CA VAL A 84 1.80 -5.67 -1.41
C VAL A 84 2.38 -6.67 -0.41
N THR A 85 2.09 -6.47 0.87
CA THR A 85 2.37 -7.43 1.92
C THR A 85 1.07 -7.76 2.63
N TYR A 86 0.79 -9.06 2.76
CA TYR A 86 -0.37 -9.59 3.47
C TYR A 86 0.09 -10.20 4.79
N TYR A 87 -0.63 -9.90 5.87
CA TYR A 87 -0.40 -10.47 7.19
C TYR A 87 -1.68 -11.16 7.67
N LEU A 88 -1.59 -12.42 8.09
CA LEU A 88 -2.74 -13.21 8.55
C LEU A 88 -2.37 -14.05 9.79
N PRO A 89 -3.26 -14.21 10.79
CA PRO A 89 -3.02 -15.13 11.91
C PRO A 89 -3.02 -16.61 11.53
N ASP A 90 -3.80 -16.98 10.50
CA ASP A 90 -3.90 -18.33 9.96
C ASP A 90 -3.71 -18.27 8.44
N ARG A 91 -2.63 -18.89 7.94
CA ARG A 91 -2.33 -18.92 6.51
C ARG A 91 -3.39 -19.64 5.66
N ALA A 92 -4.21 -20.52 6.25
CA ALA A 92 -5.28 -21.21 5.54
C ALA A 92 -6.40 -20.25 5.09
N GLU A 93 -6.54 -19.10 5.75
CA GLU A 93 -7.51 -18.07 5.39
C GLU A 93 -7.07 -17.21 4.19
N PHE A 94 -5.85 -17.40 3.67
CA PHE A 94 -5.36 -16.62 2.53
C PHE A 94 -5.97 -17.05 1.19
N GLU A 95 -6.15 -18.35 0.97
CA GLU A 95 -6.70 -18.89 -0.29
C GLU A 95 -8.11 -18.37 -0.62
N PRO A 96 -9.06 -18.29 0.34
CA PRO A 96 -10.35 -17.65 0.13
C PRO A 96 -10.28 -16.20 -0.39
N CYS A 97 -9.21 -15.45 -0.08
CA CYS A 97 -9.05 -14.08 -0.55
C CYS A 97 -8.59 -13.97 -2.01
N TRP A 98 -8.04 -15.03 -2.62
CA TRP A 98 -7.40 -14.93 -3.94
C TRP A 98 -8.29 -14.36 -5.04
N PRO A 99 -9.59 -14.73 -5.18
CA PRO A 99 -10.44 -14.14 -6.21
C PRO A 99 -10.65 -12.63 -6.02
N ILE A 100 -10.63 -12.16 -4.77
CA ILE A 100 -10.80 -10.75 -4.40
C ILE A 100 -9.54 -9.97 -4.75
N LEU A 101 -8.38 -10.51 -4.37
CA LEU A 101 -7.08 -9.93 -4.67
C LEU A 101 -6.82 -9.89 -6.17
N ALA A 102 -7.09 -10.98 -6.90
CA ALA A 102 -6.94 -11.04 -8.35
C ALA A 102 -7.83 -10.01 -9.05
N ALA A 103 -9.08 -9.86 -8.62
CA ALA A 103 -9.98 -8.83 -9.17
C ALA A 103 -9.52 -7.40 -8.85
N ALA A 104 -8.90 -7.18 -7.68
CA ALA A 104 -8.45 -5.85 -7.25
C ALA A 104 -7.18 -5.38 -7.97
N PHE A 105 -6.23 -6.28 -8.22
CA PHE A 105 -4.95 -5.96 -8.88
C PHE A 105 -4.98 -6.14 -10.41
N GLY A 106 -5.90 -6.96 -10.93
CA GLY A 106 -6.10 -7.11 -12.37
C GLY A 106 -4.88 -7.66 -13.11
N ASP A 107 -4.64 -7.16 -14.31
CA ASP A 107 -3.65 -7.69 -15.26
C ASP A 107 -2.20 -7.30 -14.93
N ASP A 108 -1.99 -6.26 -14.11
CA ASP A 108 -0.68 -5.72 -13.74
C ASP A 108 -0.44 -5.83 -12.21
N PRO A 109 -0.22 -7.05 -11.68
CA PRO A 109 -0.15 -7.26 -10.23
C PRO A 109 1.18 -6.76 -9.61
N PRO A 110 1.16 -6.29 -8.36
CA PRO A 110 2.36 -5.91 -7.62
C PRO A 110 3.21 -7.14 -7.26
N ALA A 111 4.48 -6.91 -6.88
CA ALA A 111 5.23 -7.92 -6.13
C ALA A 111 4.52 -8.21 -4.80
N ALA A 112 4.40 -9.48 -4.42
CA ALA A 112 3.59 -9.89 -3.28
C ALA A 112 4.35 -10.76 -2.27
N THR A 113 4.08 -10.56 -0.98
CA THR A 113 4.52 -11.42 0.12
C THR A 113 3.34 -11.70 1.05
N MET A 114 3.17 -12.93 1.52
CA MET A 114 2.25 -13.28 2.60
C MET A 114 3.04 -13.77 3.82
N ILE A 115 2.66 -13.30 5.00
CA ILE A 115 3.30 -13.62 6.28
C ILE A 115 2.22 -14.10 7.25
N GLU A 116 2.46 -15.26 7.88
CA GLU A 116 1.62 -15.76 8.97
C GLU A 116 2.10 -15.17 10.30
N CYS A 117 1.31 -14.31 10.93
CA CYS A 117 1.60 -13.66 12.20
C CYS A 117 0.33 -13.12 12.90
N GLY A 118 0.39 -12.89 14.21
CA GLY A 118 -0.70 -12.24 14.94
C GLY A 118 -0.93 -10.78 14.51
N LEU A 119 -2.18 -10.32 14.59
CA LEU A 119 -2.60 -8.94 14.29
C LEU A 119 -2.95 -8.17 15.57
N ILE A 120 -3.21 -6.86 15.44
CA ILE A 120 -3.43 -5.94 16.58
C ILE A 120 -4.61 -6.34 17.48
N ASP A 121 -5.63 -6.98 16.90
CA ASP A 121 -6.80 -7.51 17.61
C ASP A 121 -7.12 -8.91 17.07
N PRO A 122 -7.42 -9.91 17.93
CA PRO A 122 -7.74 -11.27 17.52
C PRO A 122 -8.95 -11.40 16.58
N LYS A 123 -9.81 -10.39 16.49
CA LYS A 123 -10.95 -10.40 15.56
C LYS A 123 -10.52 -10.25 14.09
N TYR A 124 -9.34 -9.69 13.83
CA TYR A 124 -8.85 -9.46 12.48
C TYR A 124 -8.20 -10.71 11.91
N ARG A 125 -8.52 -11.02 10.66
CA ARG A 125 -8.10 -12.20 9.93
C ARG A 125 -7.08 -11.89 8.83
N ILE A 126 -7.06 -10.65 8.34
CA ILE A 126 -6.13 -10.17 7.33
C ILE A 126 -5.80 -8.69 7.50
N GLU A 127 -4.54 -8.34 7.32
CA GLU A 127 -4.03 -6.97 7.20
C GLU A 127 -3.25 -6.82 5.89
N ILE A 128 -3.49 -5.72 5.17
CA ILE A 128 -2.91 -5.45 3.85
C ILE A 128 -2.11 -4.15 3.90
N GLU A 129 -0.84 -4.21 3.50
CA GLU A 129 0.06 -3.07 3.33
C GLU A 129 0.42 -2.92 1.86
N VAL A 130 0.35 -1.70 1.31
CA VAL A 130 0.57 -1.44 -0.12
C VAL A 130 1.53 -0.28 -0.31
N THR A 131 2.48 -0.44 -1.24
CA THR A 131 3.25 0.66 -1.82
C THR A 131 2.91 0.78 -3.30
N ALA A 132 2.64 2.01 -3.75
CA ALA A 132 2.33 2.33 -5.14
C ALA A 132 3.23 3.46 -5.65
N LEU A 133 3.38 3.57 -6.97
CA LEU A 133 3.97 4.77 -7.57
C LEU A 133 3.04 5.97 -7.36
N ALA A 134 3.64 7.10 -6.98
CA ALA A 134 2.95 8.38 -6.96
C ALA A 134 2.68 8.85 -8.40
N GLY A 135 1.53 9.51 -8.60
CA GLY A 135 1.15 10.10 -9.89
C GLY A 135 1.95 11.35 -10.27
#